data_AF-A0AAN1SI59-F1
#
_entry.id   AF-A0AAN1SI59-F1
#
_cell.length_a   1.000
_cell.length_b   1.000
_cell.length_c   1.000
_cell.angle_alpha   90.00
_cell.angle_beta   90.00
_cell.angle_gamma   90.00
#
_symmetry.space_group_name_H-M   'P 1'
#
loop_
_entity.id
_entity.type
_entity.pdbx_description
1 polymer ?
#
loop_
_entity_poly.entity_id
_entity_poly.type
_entity_poly.pdbx_seq_one_letter_code
_entity_poly.pdbx_strand_id
1 'polypeptide(L)' 'MKKNKEIEVHSEESSRNIKGQTYPVTELYIGKKQIGEVLSFGSKEFQSFADDEDLGTSKTLDLAIETIIRRWNLHEN' A
#
# COMPACT_ATOMS: atom_id res chain seq x y z
N MET A 1 1.93 -6.36 -29.59
CA MET A 1 1.20 -5.35 -28.78
C MET A 1 1.15 -5.90 -27.36
N LYS A 2 1.97 -5.37 -26.43
CA LYS A 2 1.84 -5.72 -25.00
C LYS A 2 0.46 -5.23 -24.59
N LYS A 3 -0.48 -6.13 -24.32
CA LYS A 3 -1.74 -5.78 -23.68
C LYS A 3 -1.36 -5.22 -22.31
N ASN A 4 -1.46 -3.91 -22.12
CA ASN A 4 -1.51 -3.35 -20.79
C ASN A 4 -2.75 -3.98 -20.16
N LYS A 5 -2.55 -4.98 -19.29
CA LYS A 5 -3.64 -5.45 -18.44
C LYS A 5 -4.02 -4.27 -17.58
N GLU A 6 -5.27 -3.86 -17.65
CA GLU A 6 -5.83 -2.97 -16.64
C GLU A 6 -5.81 -3.76 -15.34
N ILE A 7 -5.03 -3.27 -14.38
CA ILE A 7 -4.90 -3.86 -13.06
C ILE A 7 -5.80 -3.03 -12.16
N GLU A 8 -6.92 -3.62 -11.74
CA GLU A 8 -7.80 -3.00 -10.76
C GLU A 8 -7.19 -3.15 -9.36
N VAL A 9 -6.97 -2.01 -8.71
CA VAL A 9 -6.46 -1.94 -7.34
C VAL A 9 -7.62 -1.58 -6.43
N HIS A 10 -7.88 -2.41 -5.44
CA HIS A 10 -8.86 -2.17 -4.40
C HIS A 10 -8.16 -1.73 -3.13
N SER A 11 -8.73 -0.72 -2.46
CA SER A 11 -8.28 -0.28 -1.14
C SER A 11 -9.34 -0.64 -0.10
N GLU A 12 -8.94 -1.28 0.98
CA GLU A 12 -9.81 -1.56 2.12
C GLU A 12 -9.27 -0.88 3.38
N GLU A 13 -10.16 -0.28 4.16
CA GLU A 13 -9.80 0.33 5.44
C GLU A 13 -9.76 -0.75 6.51
N SER A 14 -8.61 -0.85 7.17
CA SER A 14 -8.33 -1.87 8.17
C SER A 14 -7.56 -1.25 9.32
N SER A 15 -7.20 -2.08 10.30
CA SER A 15 -6.50 -1.60 11.49
C SER A 15 -5.39 -2.55 11.86
N ARG A 16 -4.17 -2.03 12.01
CA ARG A 16 -3.00 -2.81 12.38
C ARG A 16 -2.61 -2.52 13.82
N ASN A 17 -2.36 -3.57 14.59
CA ASN A 17 -1.80 -3.41 15.92
C ASN A 17 -0.27 -3.38 15.83
N ILE A 18 0.30 -2.21 16.11
CA ILE A 18 1.75 -1.99 16.15
C ILE A 18 2.12 -1.64 17.59
N LYS A 19 2.92 -2.50 18.23
CA LYS A 19 3.40 -2.30 19.62
C LYS A 19 2.28 -2.06 20.64
N GLY A 20 1.13 -2.73 20.48
CA GLY A 20 -0.02 -2.60 21.38
C GLY A 20 -0.93 -1.41 21.09
N GLN A 21 -0.61 -0.56 20.11
CA GLN A 21 -1.50 0.49 19.61
C GLN A 21 -2.10 0.10 18.27
N THR A 22 -3.40 0.34 18.12
CA THR A 22 -4.12 0.11 16.88
C THR A 22 -4.06 1.36 16.02
N TYR A 23 -3.54 1.23 14.81
CA TYR A 23 -3.45 2.31 13.84
C TYR A 23 -4.35 2.03 12.63
N PRO A 24 -5.02 3.04 12.08
CA PRO A 24 -5.75 2.91 10.83
C PRO A 24 -4.75 2.69 9.68
N VAL A 25 -4.98 1.62 8.94
CA VAL A 25 -4.21 1.29 7.73
C VAL A 25 -5.17 1.15 6.56
N THR A 26 -4.69 1.49 5.37
CA THR A 26 -5.39 1.25 4.11
C THR A 26 -4.68 0.11 3.40
N GLU A 27 -5.27 -1.07 3.40
CA GLU A 27 -4.73 -2.24 2.73
C GLU A 27 -5.05 -2.16 1.23
N LEU A 28 -4.08 -2.53 0.39
CA LEU A 28 -4.20 -2.50 -1.06
C LEU A 28 -4.18 -3.93 -1.61
N TYR A 29 -5.12 -4.21 -2.49
CA TYR A 29 -5.29 -5.51 -3.12
C TYR A 29 -5.34 -5.40 -4.63
N ILE A 30 -4.72 -6.35 -5.31
CA ILE A 30 -4.94 -6.62 -6.73
C ILE A 30 -5.65 -7.97 -6.83
N GLY A 31 -6.92 -7.94 -7.22
CA GLY A 31 -7.79 -9.11 -7.19
C GLY A 31 -7.95 -9.67 -5.77
N LYS A 32 -7.29 -10.79 -5.47
CA LYS A 32 -7.32 -11.45 -4.14
C LYS A 32 -5.99 -11.34 -3.38
N LYS A 33 -4.98 -10.70 -3.97
CA LYS A 33 -3.63 -10.66 -3.40
C LYS A 33 -3.39 -9.29 -2.79
N GLN A 34 -3.01 -9.27 -1.52
CA GLN A 34 -2.52 -8.05 -0.87
C GLN A 34 -1.19 -7.66 -1.47
N ILE A 35 -1.08 -6.41 -1.90
CA ILE A 35 0.14 -5.87 -2.51
C ILE A 35 0.87 -4.91 -1.59
N GLY A 36 0.20 -4.44 -0.55
CA GLY A 36 0.77 -3.59 0.48
C GLY A 36 -0.31 -2.94 1.33
N GLU A 37 0.12 -2.04 2.20
CA GLU A 37 -0.75 -1.29 3.10
C GLU A 37 -0.15 0.09 3.35
N VAL A 38 -1.02 1.07 3.62
CA VAL A 38 -0.63 2.44 3.93
C VAL A 38 -1.08 2.77 5.34
N LEU A 39 -0.13 2.96 6.24
CA LEU A 39 -0.38 3.46 7.58
C LEU A 39 -0.46 4.98 7.55
N SER A 40 -1.58 5.50 8.02
CA SER A 40 -1.74 6.93 8.24
C SER A 40 -1.29 7.26 9.67
N PHE A 41 -0.12 7.89 9.81
CA PHE A 41 0.38 8.32 11.11
C PHE A 41 0.55 9.85 11.12
N GLY A 42 -0.22 10.54 11.96
CA GLY A 42 -0.22 12.00 12.02
C GLY A 42 -0.93 12.69 10.85
N SER A 43 -0.83 14.03 10.79
CA SER A 43 -1.70 14.84 9.93
C SER A 43 -1.37 14.79 8.44
N LYS A 44 -0.17 14.35 8.03
CA LYS A 44 0.30 14.37 6.62
C LYS A 44 1.37 13.33 6.28
N GLU A 45 1.52 12.29 7.09
CA GLU A 45 2.53 11.27 6.86
C GLU A 45 1.84 9.93 6.61
N PHE A 46 2.10 9.39 5.42
CA PHE A 46 1.56 8.11 4.96
C PHE A 46 2.73 7.16 4.81
N GLN A 47 2.88 6.24 5.75
CA GLN A 47 3.91 5.22 5.68
C GLN A 47 3.40 4.07 4.82
N SER A 48 4.14 3.74 3.77
CA SER A 48 3.78 2.66 2.84
C SER A 48 4.56 1.41 3.21
N PHE A 49 3.87 0.27 3.24
CA PHE A 49 4.44 -1.05 3.50
C PHE A 49 4.06 -2.00 2.38
N ALA A 50 4.96 -2.91 2.04
CA ALA A 50 4.66 -4.08 1.22
C ALA A 50 5.05 -5.33 2.00
N ASP A 51 4.05 -6.09 2.45
CA ASP A 51 4.24 -7.25 3.32
C ASP A 51 4.89 -6.82 4.65
N ASP A 52 6.15 -7.19 4.90
CA ASP A 52 6.95 -6.73 6.05
C ASP A 52 8.00 -5.66 5.70
N GLU A 53 8.09 -5.25 4.43
CA GLU A 53 9.06 -4.25 3.96
C GLU A 53 8.50 -2.82 4.08
N ASP A 54 9.26 -1.95 4.74
CA ASP A 54 9.01 -0.52 4.77
C ASP A 54 9.44 0.12 3.44
N LEU A 55 8.48 0.72 2.72
CA LEU A 55 8.74 1.41 1.45
C LEU A 55 8.98 2.92 1.63
N GLY A 56 8.98 3.42 2.86
CA GLY A 56 9.15 4.82 3.20
C GLY A 56 7.85 5.62 3.31
N THR A 57 8.02 6.88 3.76
CA THR A 57 6.95 7.84 3.97
C THR A 57 6.63 8.67 2.74
N SER A 58 5.34 8.86 2.52
CA SER A 58 4.76 9.70 1.49
C SER A 58 3.98 10.87 2.12
N LYS A 59 3.97 12.00 1.41
CA LYS A 59 3.23 13.21 1.83
C LYS A 59 1.72 13.13 1.58
N THR A 60 1.30 12.22 0.71
CA THR A 60 -0.09 11.99 0.34
C THR A 60 -0.36 10.50 0.20
N LEU A 61 -1.62 10.09 0.40
CA LEU A 61 -2.06 8.72 0.23
C LEU A 61 -1.79 8.21 -1.20
N ASP A 62 -2.14 9.00 -2.22
CA ASP A 62 -1.88 8.67 -3.63
C ASP A 62 -0.40 8.33 -3.91
N LEU A 63 0.55 9.07 -3.34
CA LEU A 63 1.97 8.79 -3.54
C LEU A 63 2.40 7.49 -2.87
N ALA A 64 1.84 7.18 -1.70
CA ALA A 64 2.07 5.93 -0.98
C ALA A 64 1.51 4.74 -1.79
N ILE A 65 0.27 4.86 -2.29
CA ILE A 65 -0.39 3.87 -3.14
C ILE A 65 0.43 3.65 -4.43
N GLU A 66 0.84 4.72 -5.10
CA GLU A 66 1.65 4.65 -6.32
C GLU A 66 2.98 3.93 -6.06
N THR A 67 3.63 4.20 -4.92
CA THR A 67 4.87 3.54 -4.53
C THR A 67 4.69 2.03 -4.37
N ILE A 68 3.61 1.60 -3.72
CA ILE A 68 3.27 0.18 -3.55
C ILE A 68 3.00 -0.48 -4.91
N ILE A 69 2.20 0.15 -5.78
CA ILE A 69 1.91 -0.38 -7.12
C ILE A 69 3.17 -0.48 -7.97
N ARG A 70 4.07 0.52 -7.91
CA ARG A 70 5.36 0.49 -8.62
C ARG A 70 6.23 -0.65 -8.13
N ARG A 71 6.34 -0.83 -6.80
CA ARG A 71 7.09 -1.94 -6.19
C ARG A 71 6.55 -3.29 -6.64
N TRP A 72 5.23 -3.45 -6.62
CA TRP A 72 4.54 -4.65 -7.08
C TRP A 72 4.88 -5.00 -8.53
N ASN A 73 4.78 -4.02 -9.44
CA ASN A 73 5.11 -4.21 -10.86
C ASN A 73 6.60 -4.53 -11.10
N LEU A 74 7.50 -4.12 -10.20
CA LEU A 74 8.93 -4.40 -10.31
C LEU A 74 9.30 -5.82 -9.80
N HIS A 75 8.50 -6.40 -8.91
CA HIS A 75 8.72 -7.74 -8.34
C HIS A 75 7.92 -8.86 -9.02
N GLU A 76 6.82 -8.55 -9.71
CA GLU A 76 6.08 -9.48 -10.58
C GLU A 76 6.76 -9.65 -11.95
N ASN A 77 8.00 -10.16 -11.98
CA ASN A 77 8.70 -10.51 -13.23
C ASN A 77 9.65 -11.69 -13.07
#